data_AF-A0A4Y1S1D2-F1
#
_entry.id   AF-A0A4Y1S1D2-F1
#
_cell.length_a   1.000
_cell.length_b   1.000
_cell.length_c   1.000
_cell.angle_alpha   90.00
_cell.angle_beta   90.00
_cell.angle_gamma   90.00
#
_symmetry.space_group_name_H-M   'P 1'
#
loop_
_entity.id
_entity.type
_entity.pdbx_description
1 polymer ?
#
loop_
_entity_poly.entity_id
_entity_poly.type
_entity_poly.pdbx_seq_one_letter_code
_entity_poly.pdbx_strand_id
1 'polypeptide(L)'
;MASSICCAPLSNNCSPRGSSSISLFSINGSRRWRSFSVKAMASSFGSRLEESVKKTVDENPVVVYSKTWCSYSSEVKSLFKRLGVEPMVIELDELGPQGPQLQKVLERLTGQHTVPNVFIAGKHIGGCTDTVKLYRKGELEPLLSEAKAKNAQS
;
A
#
# COMPACT_ATOMS: atom_id res chain seq x y z
N MET A 1 39.63 31.24 20.16
CA MET A 1 38.21 30.93 20.50
C MET A 1 37.91 29.61 19.80
N ALA A 2 38.34 28.46 20.33
CA ALA A 2 37.72 27.68 21.41
C ALA A 2 36.25 27.33 21.14
N SER A 3 35.99 26.01 21.19
CA SER A 3 34.70 25.29 21.23
C SER A 3 34.11 24.94 19.85
N SER A 4 34.39 23.76 19.29
CA SER A 4 33.87 22.42 19.66
C SER A 4 32.35 22.36 19.74
N ILE A 5 31.74 21.52 18.89
CA ILE A 5 30.84 20.42 19.27
C ILE A 5 30.63 19.54 18.02
N CYS A 6 31.07 18.29 18.14
CA CYS A 6 30.75 17.18 17.25
C CYS A 6 29.37 16.63 17.62
N CYS A 7 28.61 16.07 16.66
CA CYS A 7 27.70 14.98 16.98
C CYS A 7 27.65 13.96 15.83
N ALA A 8 27.87 12.71 16.21
CA ALA A 8 28.16 11.55 15.38
C ALA A 8 26.89 10.82 14.86
N PRO A 9 27.01 9.95 13.84
CA PRO A 9 25.93 9.09 13.38
C PRO A 9 25.84 7.81 14.26
N LEU A 10 24.61 7.42 14.63
CA LEU A 10 24.37 6.16 15.32
C LEU A 10 24.18 5.02 14.32
N SER A 11 25.04 4.01 14.42
CA SER A 11 24.95 2.74 13.70
C SER A 11 24.79 1.59 14.70
N ASN A 12 23.90 0.65 14.34
CA ASN A 12 23.97 -0.79 14.57
C ASN A 12 23.87 -1.44 15.98
N ASN A 13 22.81 -2.27 16.05
CA ASN A 13 22.78 -3.72 16.38
C ASN A 13 22.61 -4.24 17.82
N CYS A 14 21.59 -5.12 17.91
CA CYS A 14 21.36 -6.33 18.68
C CYS A 14 22.07 -6.60 20.03
N SER A 15 21.25 -6.94 21.03
CA SER A 15 21.31 -8.23 21.75
C SER A 15 20.03 -8.45 22.58
N PRO A 16 19.34 -9.60 22.49
CA PRO A 16 18.30 -9.97 23.44
C PRO A 16 18.93 -10.64 24.67
N ARG A 17 18.58 -10.16 25.86
CA ARG A 17 18.95 -10.73 27.16
C ARG A 17 17.64 -11.26 27.80
N GLY A 18 17.59 -12.52 28.20
CA GLY A 18 16.38 -13.06 28.83
C GLY A 18 16.40 -14.56 29.01
N SER A 19 17.29 -15.04 29.88
CA SER A 19 17.26 -16.40 30.42
C SER A 19 16.05 -16.59 31.32
N SER A 20 15.22 -17.59 31.05
CA SER A 20 14.27 -18.11 32.04
C SER A 20 14.13 -19.61 31.81
N SER A 21 14.85 -20.33 32.65
CA SER A 21 14.75 -21.76 32.89
C SER A 21 13.34 -22.12 33.33
N ILE A 22 12.64 -22.95 32.56
CA ILE A 22 11.38 -23.58 32.97
C ILE A 22 11.52 -25.07 32.73
N SER A 23 11.27 -25.79 33.82
CA SER A 23 11.56 -27.19 34.05
C SER A 23 10.92 -28.16 33.06
N LEU A 24 11.68 -29.20 32.77
CA LEU A 24 11.33 -30.38 31.99
C LEU A 24 10.20 -31.16 32.70
N PHE A 25 9.03 -31.27 32.06
CA PHE A 25 8.08 -32.34 32.34
C PHE A 25 7.81 -33.09 31.03
N SER A 26 8.24 -34.34 30.99
CA SER A 26 7.98 -35.28 29.90
C SER A 26 6.48 -35.58 29.83
N ILE A 27 5.86 -35.22 28.71
CA ILE A 27 4.60 -35.83 28.26
C ILE A 27 4.83 -36.44 26.89
N ASN A 28 4.78 -37.78 26.90
CA ASN A 28 4.82 -38.68 25.77
C ASN A 28 3.56 -38.48 24.92
N GLY A 29 3.70 -38.12 23.64
CA GLY A 29 2.56 -37.77 22.80
C GLY A 29 2.92 -37.55 21.34
N SER A 30 2.91 -38.63 20.58
CA SER A 30 3.07 -38.69 19.13
C SER A 30 2.11 -37.74 18.39
N ARG A 31 2.66 -36.76 17.66
CA ARG A 31 2.14 -36.25 16.37
C ARG A 31 3.13 -35.24 15.78
N ARG A 32 4.02 -35.73 14.92
CA ARG A 32 4.96 -34.91 14.15
C ARG A 32 4.21 -34.22 13.01
N TRP A 33 3.60 -33.08 13.28
CA TRP A 33 3.39 -32.08 12.24
C TRP A 33 4.66 -31.25 12.13
N ARG A 34 5.42 -31.50 11.06
CA ARG A 34 6.52 -30.62 10.64
C ARG A 34 5.88 -29.26 10.35
N SER A 35 6.12 -28.30 11.24
CA SER A 35 5.96 -26.89 10.91
C SER A 35 7.00 -26.57 9.84
N PHE A 36 6.65 -26.78 8.58
CA PHE A 36 7.37 -26.15 7.48
C PHE A 36 7.21 -24.65 7.67
N SER A 37 8.32 -23.94 7.83
CA SER A 37 8.32 -22.49 8.00
C SER A 37 7.85 -21.84 6.69
N VAL A 38 6.54 -21.69 6.53
CA VAL A 38 5.88 -21.02 5.39
C VAL A 38 6.11 -19.50 5.39
N LYS A 39 6.76 -18.96 6.44
CA LYS A 39 6.89 -17.52 6.67
C LYS A 39 7.92 -16.84 5.76
N ALA A 40 8.90 -17.59 5.23
CA ALA A 40 9.98 -17.04 4.40
C ALA A 40 9.62 -16.85 2.91
N MET A 41 8.65 -17.60 2.37
CA MET A 41 8.19 -17.40 0.99
C MET A 41 7.12 -16.31 0.86
N ALA A 42 6.27 -16.14 1.89
CA ALA A 42 5.23 -15.11 1.91
C ALA A 42 5.81 -13.68 1.88
N SER A 43 7.04 -13.47 2.37
CA SER A 43 7.69 -12.15 2.33
C SER A 43 8.09 -11.71 0.92
N SER A 44 8.44 -12.64 0.03
CA SER A 44 8.85 -12.34 -1.35
C SER A 44 7.67 -11.93 -2.24
N PHE A 45 6.48 -12.51 -2.00
CA PHE A 45 5.29 -12.17 -2.77
C PHE A 45 4.73 -10.78 -2.40
N GLY A 46 4.73 -10.45 -1.11
CA GLY A 46 4.32 -9.12 -0.64
C GLY A 46 5.17 -7.99 -1.23
N SER A 47 6.50 -8.14 -1.21
CA SER A 47 7.41 -7.15 -1.79
C SER A 47 7.22 -6.98 -3.30
N ARG A 48 6.94 -8.07 -4.04
CA ARG A 48 6.68 -7.99 -5.49
C ARG A 48 5.37 -7.25 -5.81
N LEU A 49 4.33 -7.46 -5.01
CA LEU A 49 3.07 -6.72 -5.17
C LEU A 49 3.23 -5.24 -4.81
N GLU A 50 3.98 -4.93 -3.75
CA GLU A 50 4.30 -3.55 -3.37
C GLU A 50 5.06 -2.81 -4.49
N GLU A 51 6.06 -3.45 -5.09
CA GLU A 51 6.78 -2.95 -6.27
C GLU A 51 5.83 -2.71 -7.44
N SER A 52 4.93 -3.67 -7.71
CA SER A 52 3.95 -3.56 -8.79
C SER A 52 2.99 -2.39 -8.58
N VAL A 53 2.51 -2.17 -7.35
CA VAL A 53 1.63 -1.03 -7.03
C VAL A 53 2.34 0.28 -7.28
N LYS A 54 3.57 0.43 -6.75
CA LYS A 54 4.36 1.65 -6.95
C LYS A 54 4.59 1.90 -8.43
N LYS A 55 5.06 0.89 -9.16
CA LYS A 55 5.26 0.97 -10.61
C LYS A 55 4.00 1.42 -11.35
N THR A 56 2.84 0.83 -11.07
CA THR A 56 1.59 1.24 -11.72
C THR A 56 1.21 2.69 -11.38
N VAL A 57 1.42 3.11 -10.13
CA VAL A 57 1.12 4.45 -9.63
C VAL A 57 2.08 5.52 -10.19
N ASP A 58 3.31 5.14 -10.52
CA ASP A 58 4.29 5.99 -11.19
C ASP A 58 4.04 6.06 -12.73
N GLU A 59 3.71 4.93 -13.36
CA GLU A 59 3.47 4.85 -14.81
C GLU A 59 2.14 5.49 -15.26
N ASN A 60 1.18 5.69 -14.35
CA ASN A 60 -0.14 6.22 -14.68
C ASN A 60 -0.43 7.50 -13.88
N PRO A 61 -0.98 8.55 -14.50
CA PRO A 61 -1.24 9.81 -13.82
C PRO A 61 -2.31 9.67 -12.73
N VAL A 62 -3.29 8.79 -12.94
CA VAL A 62 -4.37 8.49 -11.99
C VAL A 62 -4.58 6.98 -11.94
N VAL A 63 -4.55 6.41 -10.74
CA VAL A 63 -4.82 5.00 -10.49
C VAL A 63 -5.92 4.88 -9.44
N VAL A 64 -6.89 3.98 -9.68
CA VAL A 64 -8.00 3.71 -8.79
C VAL A 64 -8.07 2.21 -8.54
N TYR A 65 -7.83 1.81 -7.30
CA TYR A 65 -8.10 0.45 -6.84
C TYR A 65 -9.55 0.37 -6.37
N SER A 66 -10.33 -0.51 -7.00
CA SER A 66 -11.77 -0.65 -6.77
C SER A 66 -12.21 -2.10 -6.61
N LYS A 67 -13.51 -2.28 -6.37
CA LYS A 67 -14.19 -3.56 -6.52
C LYS A 67 -15.42 -3.40 -7.38
N THR A 68 -15.72 -4.40 -8.22
CA THR A 68 -16.82 -4.35 -9.19
C THR A 68 -18.19 -4.13 -8.54
N TRP A 69 -18.40 -4.73 -7.37
CA TRP A 69 -19.66 -4.70 -6.62
C TRP A 69 -19.83 -3.46 -5.71
N CYS A 70 -18.84 -2.55 -5.66
CA CYS A 70 -18.86 -1.40 -4.75
C CYS A 70 -19.43 -0.13 -5.41
N SER A 71 -20.52 0.40 -4.84
CA SER A 71 -21.15 1.65 -5.33
C SER A 71 -20.24 2.87 -5.22
N TYR A 72 -19.49 3.02 -4.12
CA TYR A 72 -18.54 4.12 -3.92
C TYR A 72 -17.43 4.14 -4.97
N SER A 73 -16.99 2.97 -5.44
CA SER A 73 -16.01 2.88 -6.51
C SER A 73 -16.59 3.36 -7.85
N SER A 74 -17.84 3.01 -8.15
CA SER A 74 -18.54 3.48 -9.35
C SER A 74 -18.76 5.00 -9.35
N GLU A 75 -18.99 5.59 -8.18
CA GLU A 75 -19.11 7.04 -8.03
C GLU A 75 -17.79 7.76 -8.38
N VAL A 76 -16.66 7.27 -7.85
CA VAL A 76 -15.32 7.83 -8.15
C VAL A 76 -14.98 7.69 -9.64
N LYS A 77 -15.25 6.52 -10.25
CA LYS A 77 -15.06 6.31 -11.69
C LYS A 77 -15.88 7.31 -12.52
N SER A 78 -17.13 7.54 -12.13
CA SER A 78 -18.01 8.50 -12.78
C SER A 78 -17.54 9.94 -12.60
N LEU A 79 -17.00 10.29 -11.43
CA LEU A 79 -16.44 11.62 -11.16
C LEU A 79 -15.27 11.93 -12.09
N PHE A 80 -14.30 11.02 -12.23
CA PHE A 80 -13.18 11.21 -13.17
C PHE A 80 -13.64 11.28 -14.62
N LYS A 81 -14.62 10.47 -15.01
CA LYS A 81 -15.22 10.55 -16.35
C LYS A 81 -15.86 11.91 -16.63
N ARG A 82 -16.56 12.52 -15.65
CA ARG A 82 -17.12 13.88 -15.78
C ARG A 82 -16.03 14.94 -15.94
N LEU A 83 -14.87 14.72 -15.34
CA LEU A 83 -13.68 15.59 -15.47
C LEU A 83 -12.90 15.36 -16.77
N GLY A 84 -13.33 14.43 -17.64
CA GLY A 84 -12.62 14.10 -18.87
C GLY A 84 -11.25 13.45 -18.60
N VAL A 85 -11.11 12.73 -17.49
CA VAL A 85 -9.91 11.95 -17.16
C VAL A 85 -10.26 10.47 -17.18
N GLU A 86 -9.44 9.68 -17.88
CA GLU A 86 -9.50 8.22 -17.82
C GLU A 86 -8.50 7.71 -16.78
N PRO A 87 -8.96 7.25 -15.60
CA PRO A 87 -8.09 6.66 -14.61
C PRO A 87 -7.78 5.20 -14.94
N MET A 88 -6.60 4.73 -14.55
CA MET A 88 -6.28 3.30 -14.56
C MET A 88 -7.04 2.61 -13.42
N VAL A 89 -7.97 1.73 -13.75
CA VAL A 89 -8.81 1.01 -12.77
C VAL A 89 -8.27 -0.40 -12.56
N ILE A 90 -8.05 -0.78 -11.31
CA ILE A 90 -7.67 -2.13 -10.91
C ILE A 90 -8.75 -2.70 -9.99
N GLU A 91 -9.51 -3.66 -10.50
CA GLU A 91 -10.56 -4.35 -9.75
C GLU A 91 -9.94 -5.49 -8.92
N LEU A 92 -9.92 -5.30 -7.60
CA LEU A 92 -9.26 -6.24 -6.69
C LEU A 92 -9.96 -7.61 -6.63
N ASP A 93 -11.27 -7.65 -6.88
CA ASP A 93 -12.05 -8.89 -6.86
C ASP A 93 -11.85 -9.77 -8.10
N GLU A 94 -11.45 -9.19 -9.23
CA GLU A 94 -11.15 -9.93 -10.46
C GLU A 94 -9.76 -10.59 -10.44
N LEU A 95 -8.86 -10.14 -9.56
CA LEU A 95 -7.50 -10.67 -9.41
C LEU A 95 -7.42 -12.03 -8.67
N GLY A 96 -8.56 -12.61 -8.30
CA GLY A 96 -8.66 -13.89 -7.61
C GLY A 96 -7.80 -13.95 -6.33
N PRO A 97 -6.86 -14.90 -6.19
CA PRO A 97 -6.06 -15.07 -4.97
C PRO A 97 -5.07 -13.92 -4.71
N GLN A 98 -4.78 -13.08 -5.71
CA GLN A 98 -3.91 -11.92 -5.54
C GLN A 98 -4.65 -10.72 -4.93
N GLY A 99 -5.96 -10.61 -5.15
CA GLY A 99 -6.79 -9.50 -4.67
C GLY A 99 -6.66 -9.21 -3.17
N PRO A 100 -6.88 -10.21 -2.28
CA PRO A 100 -6.73 -10.03 -0.84
C PRO A 100 -5.30 -9.69 -0.41
N GLN A 101 -4.30 -10.16 -1.15
CA GLN A 101 -2.89 -9.88 -0.86
C GLN A 101 -2.53 -8.45 -1.25
N LEU A 102 -3.01 -8.00 -2.42
CA LEU A 102 -2.89 -6.63 -2.89
C LEU A 102 -3.60 -5.66 -1.96
N GLN A 103 -4.78 -6.03 -1.43
CA GLN A 103 -5.50 -5.21 -0.45
C GLN A 103 -4.69 -5.01 0.84
N LYS A 104 -4.01 -6.04 1.34
CA LYS A 104 -3.10 -5.93 2.50
C LYS A 104 -1.88 -5.08 2.19
N VAL A 105 -1.36 -5.17 0.96
CA VAL A 105 -0.24 -4.34 0.50
C VAL A 105 -0.65 -2.88 0.44
N LEU A 106 -1.81 -2.56 -0.12
CA LEU A 106 -2.36 -1.21 -0.14
C LEU A 106 -2.54 -0.66 1.28
N GLU A 107 -3.07 -1.47 2.20
CA GLU A 107 -3.18 -1.09 3.61
C GLU A 107 -1.82 -0.77 4.24
N ARG A 108 -0.76 -1.52 3.92
CA ARG A 108 0.60 -1.21 4.41
C ARG A 108 1.18 0.07 3.81
N LEU A 109 0.93 0.33 2.53
CA LEU A 109 1.47 1.48 1.81
C LEU A 109 0.74 2.78 2.18
N THR A 110 -0.59 2.72 2.32
CA THR A 110 -1.42 3.92 2.49
C THR A 110 -2.06 4.03 3.87
N GLY A 111 -2.05 2.97 4.66
CA GLY A 111 -2.82 2.87 5.90
C GLY A 111 -4.32 2.61 5.67
N GLN A 112 -4.78 2.46 4.42
CA GLN A 112 -6.19 2.34 4.07
C GLN A 112 -6.50 0.97 3.45
N HIS A 113 -7.29 0.16 4.17
CA HIS A 113 -7.78 -1.13 3.70
C HIS A 113 -9.04 -1.00 2.81
N THR A 114 -9.78 0.11 2.90
CA THR A 114 -11.06 0.31 2.22
C THR A 114 -10.89 0.72 0.76
N VAL A 115 -11.72 0.13 -0.10
CA VAL A 115 -11.93 0.60 -1.48
C VAL A 115 -13.04 1.65 -1.51
N PRO A 116 -13.02 2.62 -2.44
CA PRO A 116 -11.94 2.87 -3.41
C PRO A 116 -10.68 3.43 -2.74
N ASN A 117 -9.52 3.15 -3.32
CA ASN A 117 -8.24 3.74 -2.94
C ASN A 117 -7.66 4.44 -4.18
N VAL A 118 -7.49 5.77 -4.10
CA VAL A 118 -7.21 6.65 -5.23
C VAL A 118 -5.81 7.23 -5.12
N PHE A 119 -5.07 7.15 -6.22
CA PHE A 119 -3.74 7.74 -6.38
C PHE A 119 -3.73 8.73 -7.54
N ILE A 120 -3.11 9.88 -7.35
CA ILE A 120 -2.92 10.93 -8.37
C ILE A 120 -1.46 11.37 -8.32
N ALA A 121 -0.78 11.39 -9.45
CA ALA A 121 0.62 11.83 -9.58
C ALA A 121 1.58 11.15 -8.59
N GLY A 122 1.43 9.84 -8.37
CA GLY A 122 2.24 9.10 -7.40
C GLY A 122 1.79 9.22 -5.94
N LYS A 123 0.81 10.08 -5.63
CA LYS A 123 0.39 10.39 -4.25
C LYS A 123 -0.95 9.74 -3.93
N HIS A 124 -1.06 9.17 -2.72
CA HIS A 124 -2.31 8.66 -2.18
C HIS A 124 -3.23 9.81 -1.77
N ILE A 125 -4.43 9.85 -2.34
CA ILE A 125 -5.46 10.86 -2.05
C ILE A 125 -6.44 10.38 -0.96
N GLY A 126 -6.75 9.07 -0.95
CA GLY A 126 -7.70 8.48 -0.03
C GLY A 126 -8.86 7.79 -0.73
N GLY A 127 -10.04 7.87 -0.12
CA GLY A 127 -11.24 7.21 -0.61
C GLY A 127 -12.16 8.08 -1.46
N CYS A 128 -13.42 7.63 -1.60
CA CYS A 128 -14.46 8.36 -2.30
C CYS A 128 -14.73 9.72 -1.64
N THR A 129 -14.90 9.73 -0.32
CA THR A 129 -15.16 10.93 0.48
C THR A 129 -14.07 11.98 0.31
N ASP A 130 -12.80 11.59 0.36
CA ASP A 130 -11.66 12.50 0.24
C ASP A 130 -11.57 13.07 -1.18
N THR A 131 -11.77 12.23 -2.20
CA THR A 131 -11.82 12.66 -3.60
C THR A 131 -12.94 13.66 -3.86
N VAL A 132 -14.16 13.40 -3.36
CA VAL A 132 -15.31 14.30 -3.50
C VAL A 132 -15.08 15.61 -2.73
N LYS A 133 -14.46 15.56 -1.55
CA LYS A 133 -14.08 16.78 -0.80
C LYS A 133 -13.12 17.65 -1.60
N LEU A 134 -12.07 17.07 -2.22
CA LEU A 134 -11.13 17.82 -3.06
C LEU A 134 -11.80 18.41 -4.30
N TYR A 135 -12.71 17.65 -4.92
CA TYR A 135 -13.49 18.14 -6.04
C TYR A 135 -14.33 19.36 -5.66
N ARG A 136 -15.05 19.30 -4.52
CA ARG A 136 -15.85 20.43 -4.01
C ARG A 136 -15.01 21.64 -3.63
N LYS A 137 -13.75 21.44 -3.24
CA LYS A 137 -12.80 22.52 -2.95
C LYS A 137 -12.18 23.14 -4.21
N GLY A 138 -12.33 22.52 -5.38
CA GLY A 138 -11.65 22.92 -6.62
C GLY A 138 -10.16 22.57 -6.66
N GLU A 139 -9.66 21.76 -5.71
CA GLU A 139 -8.26 21.34 -5.63
C GLU A 139 -7.95 20.10 -6.48
N LEU A 140 -8.99 19.38 -6.93
CA LEU A 140 -8.80 18.14 -7.69
C LEU A 140 -8.30 18.38 -9.11
N GLU A 141 -8.83 19.39 -9.81
CA GLU A 141 -8.44 19.73 -11.18
C GLU A 141 -6.96 20.13 -11.33
N PRO A 142 -6.38 21.02 -10.49
CA PRO A 142 -4.96 21.34 -10.59
C PRO A 142 -4.07 20.12 -10.34
N LEU A 143 -4.42 19.27 -9.37
CA LEU A 143 -3.69 18.02 -9.12
C LEU A 143 -3.69 17.09 -10.34
N LEU A 144 -4.83 17.00 -11.04
CA LEU A 144 -4.94 16.20 -12.27
C LEU A 144 -4.13 16.80 -13.41
N SER A 145 -4.08 18.13 -13.53
CA SER A 145 -3.25 18.81 -14.52
C SER A 145 -1.76 18.56 -14.27
N GLU A 146 -1.31 18.67 -13.02
CA GLU A 146 0.07 18.33 -12.63
C GLU A 146 0.40 16.86 -12.89
N ALA A 147 -0.54 15.95 -12.62
CA ALA A 147 -0.36 14.52 -12.87
C ALA A 147 -0.13 14.21 -14.35
N LYS A 148 -0.95 14.81 -15.23
CA LYS A 148 -0.82 14.67 -16.68
C LYS A 148 0.53 15.20 -17.19
N ALA A 149 1.00 16.32 -16.64
CA ALA A 149 2.28 16.91 -17.02
C ALA A 149 3.48 16.02 -16.66
N LYS A 150 3.45 15.32 -15.52
CA LYS A 150 4.53 14.42 -15.09
C LYS A 150 4.67 13.18 -15.98
N ASN A 151 3.54 12.60 -16.39
CA ASN A 151 3.55 11.40 -17.23
C ASN A 151 4.12 11.67 -18.62
N ALA A 152 3.96 12.87 -19.16
CA ALA A 152 4.52 13.28 -20.45
C ALA A 152 6.05 13.43 -20.47
N GLN A 153 6.72 13.39 -19.31
CA GLN A 153 8.18 13.55 -19.18
C GLN A 153 8.92 12.24 -18.83
N SER A 154 8.20 11.11 -18.77
CA SER A 154 8.73 9.79 -18.37
C SER A 154 8.96 8.87 -19.55
#